data_AF-B4UMU8-F1
#
_entry.id   AF-B4UMU8-F1
#
_cell.length_a   1.000
_cell.length_b   1.000
_cell.length_c   1.000
_cell.angle_alpha   90.00
_cell.angle_beta   90.00
_cell.angle_gamma   90.00
#
_symmetry.space_group_name_H-M   'P 1'
#
loop_
_entity.id
_entity.type
_entity.pdbx_description
1 polymer ?
#
loop_
_entity_poly.entity_id
_entity_poly.type
_entity_poly.pdbx_seq_one_letter_code
_entity_poly.pdbx_strand_id
1 'polypeptide(L)'
;MRSDDLPRLVFLGYQVKMPWTPAPEWDPDKKTGVVDVCSVSDCLAKRPPEWIQHWTHNRAWSYSTREAALETIPADDGDKYNLFAYWAALRTFIDGAWRDLRADDLFGADLPDLPAGPGPTHCDVLGFDVVCWDMGQDLTHSPLSCNLLAREVRVNRYCLVDDLAEALRLVAAFTNENCEPGPYLAVRVARVARG
;
A
#
# COMPACT_ATOMS: atom_id res chain seq x y z
N MET A 1 14.04 13.49 11.23
CA MET A 1 13.33 12.65 12.22
C MET A 1 14.33 11.64 12.77
N ARG A 2 14.45 11.49 14.10
CA ARG A 2 15.36 10.48 14.67
C ARG A 2 14.69 9.10 14.58
N SER A 3 15.46 8.01 14.60
CA SER A 3 14.92 6.64 14.50
C SER A 3 13.88 6.32 15.58
N ASP A 4 13.98 6.93 16.75
CA ASP A 4 13.09 6.68 17.89
C ASP A 4 11.75 7.43 17.79
N ASP A 5 11.59 8.35 16.83
CA ASP A 5 10.36 9.12 16.61
C ASP A 5 9.42 8.46 15.58
N LEU A 6 9.87 7.37 14.94
CA LEU A 6 9.10 6.68 13.90
C LEU A 6 7.91 5.92 14.50
N PRO A 7 6.71 6.04 13.91
CA PRO A 7 5.55 5.30 14.37
C PRO A 7 5.74 3.80 14.19
N ARG A 8 5.17 3.01 15.10
CA ARG A 8 5.07 1.56 14.90
C ARG A 8 4.16 1.26 13.72
N LEU A 9 4.49 0.18 13.01
CA LEU A 9 3.71 -0.30 11.88
C LEU A 9 2.69 -1.34 12.35
N VAL A 10 1.43 -1.17 11.95
CA VAL A 10 0.33 -2.10 12.22
C VAL A 10 0.09 -2.96 11.00
N PHE A 11 0.06 -4.28 11.19
CA PHE A 11 -0.20 -5.22 10.11
C PHE A 11 -1.66 -5.12 9.64
N LEU A 12 -1.86 -4.86 8.35
CA LEU A 12 -3.19 -4.73 7.76
C LEU A 12 -3.72 -6.06 7.22
N GLY A 13 -2.81 -6.94 6.78
CA GLY A 13 -3.16 -8.21 6.17
C GLY A 13 -2.44 -8.45 4.85
N TYR A 14 -2.99 -9.40 4.10
CA TYR A 14 -2.48 -9.85 2.82
C TYR A 14 -3.39 -9.41 1.67
N GLN A 15 -2.81 -9.17 0.51
CA GLN A 15 -3.56 -9.08 -0.73
C GLN A 15 -2.79 -9.76 -1.86
N VAL A 16 -3.51 -10.36 -2.79
CA VAL A 16 -2.94 -10.77 -4.06
C VAL A 16 -3.12 -9.64 -5.05
N LYS A 17 -2.04 -9.26 -5.74
CA LYS A 17 -2.09 -8.22 -6.77
C LYS A 17 -1.23 -8.62 -7.96
N MET A 18 -1.68 -8.26 -9.15
CA MET A 18 -0.89 -8.28 -10.36
C MET A 18 -0.09 -6.97 -10.43
N PRO A 19 1.26 -7.01 -10.30
CA PRO A 19 2.06 -5.82 -10.51
C PRO A 19 1.84 -5.28 -11.92
N TRP A 20 1.95 -3.97 -12.06
CA TRP A 20 1.78 -3.32 -13.36
C TRP A 20 3.14 -2.91 -13.92
N THR A 21 3.46 -3.36 -15.14
CA THR A 21 4.68 -2.95 -15.83
C THR A 21 4.45 -1.61 -16.53
N PRO A 22 5.27 -0.57 -16.27
CA PRO A 22 5.08 0.73 -16.91
C PRO A 22 5.14 0.69 -18.44
N ALA A 23 4.14 1.29 -19.07
CA ALA A 23 4.18 1.59 -20.49
C ALA A 23 5.15 2.77 -20.78
N PRO A 24 5.73 2.87 -21.99
CA PRO A 24 6.70 3.93 -22.32
C PRO A 24 6.21 5.36 -22.05
N GLU A 25 4.92 5.62 -22.20
CA GLU A 25 4.29 6.93 -21.94
C GLU A 25 4.28 7.34 -20.46
N TRP A 26 4.40 6.38 -19.54
CA TRP A 26 4.41 6.65 -18.09
C TRP A 26 5.76 7.21 -17.63
N ASP A 27 6.86 6.71 -18.20
CA ASP A 27 8.24 7.19 -17.98
C ASP A 27 8.99 7.35 -19.32
N PRO A 28 8.64 8.39 -20.12
CA PRO A 28 9.13 8.54 -21.49
C PRO A 28 10.64 8.75 -21.57
N ASP A 29 11.25 9.31 -20.53
CA ASP A 29 12.69 9.54 -20.44
C ASP A 29 13.44 8.43 -19.67
N LYS A 30 12.74 7.39 -19.20
CA LYS A 30 13.29 6.21 -18.50
C LYS A 30 14.14 6.58 -17.29
N LYS A 31 13.79 7.67 -16.60
CA LYS A 31 14.59 8.19 -15.48
C LYS A 31 14.14 7.66 -14.13
N THR A 32 12.92 7.14 -14.04
CA THR A 32 12.38 6.62 -12.77
C THR A 32 13.09 5.33 -12.34
N GLY A 33 13.54 4.52 -13.31
CA GLY A 33 14.12 3.20 -13.05
C GLY A 33 13.09 2.15 -12.58
N VAL A 34 11.79 2.48 -12.65
CA VAL A 34 10.70 1.56 -12.28
C VAL A 34 10.58 0.45 -13.30
N VAL A 35 10.52 -0.79 -12.81
CA VAL A 35 10.34 -1.99 -13.63
C VAL A 35 8.92 -2.53 -13.47
N ASP A 36 8.43 -2.58 -12.24
CA ASP A 36 7.08 -3.00 -11.92
C ASP A 36 6.50 -2.03 -10.88
N VAL A 37 5.21 -1.73 -10.95
CA VAL A 37 4.50 -1.00 -9.90
C VAL A 37 3.87 -2.01 -8.97
N CYS A 38 4.31 -2.02 -7.72
CA CYS A 38 3.78 -2.87 -6.64
C CYS A 38 3.00 -2.05 -5.60
N SER A 39 2.27 -1.03 -6.06
CA SER A 39 1.52 -0.11 -5.22
C SER A 39 0.41 -0.80 -4.41
N VAL A 40 0.03 -0.21 -3.29
CA VAL A 40 -1.03 -0.71 -2.42
C VAL A 40 -2.40 -0.45 -3.02
N SER A 41 -2.63 0.71 -3.63
CA SER A 41 -3.90 1.01 -4.31
C SER A 41 -4.11 0.17 -5.56
N ASP A 42 -5.36 0.12 -6.01
CA ASP A 42 -5.78 -0.59 -7.22
C ASP A 42 -5.65 0.23 -8.50
N CYS A 43 -5.11 1.46 -8.50
CA CYS A 43 -5.08 2.28 -9.71
C CYS A 43 -4.36 1.59 -10.88
N LEU A 44 -3.19 1.03 -10.60
CA LEU A 44 -2.32 0.37 -11.59
C LEU A 44 -2.09 -1.11 -11.26
N ALA A 45 -1.62 -1.43 -10.05
CA ALA A 45 -1.48 -2.82 -9.60
C ALA A 45 -2.85 -3.37 -9.18
N LYS A 46 -3.42 -4.31 -9.93
CA LYS A 46 -4.81 -4.76 -9.74
C LYS A 46 -4.91 -5.99 -8.86
N ARG A 47 -5.91 -6.02 -7.96
CA ARG A 47 -6.41 -7.27 -7.37
C ARG A 47 -7.06 -8.16 -8.45
N PRO A 48 -7.21 -9.47 -8.18
CA PRO A 48 -7.99 -10.36 -9.04
C PRO A 48 -9.39 -9.83 -9.31
N PRO A 49 -9.99 -10.13 -10.47
CA PRO A 49 -11.41 -9.87 -10.67
C PRO A 49 -12.23 -10.56 -9.58
N GLU A 50 -13.33 -9.94 -9.18
CA GLU A 50 -14.30 -10.53 -8.24
C GLU A 50 -13.78 -10.85 -6.83
N TRP A 51 -12.55 -10.43 -6.48
CA TRP A 51 -11.96 -10.64 -5.14
C TRP A 51 -12.92 -10.26 -3.99
N ILE A 52 -13.68 -9.19 -4.17
CA ILE A 52 -14.65 -8.67 -3.19
C ILE A 52 -15.82 -9.63 -2.95
N GLN A 53 -16.19 -10.45 -3.93
CA GLN A 53 -17.30 -11.40 -3.83
C GLN A 53 -17.02 -12.53 -2.83
N HIS A 54 -15.75 -12.74 -2.47
CA HIS A 54 -15.38 -13.70 -1.43
C HIS A 54 -15.80 -13.22 -0.03
N TRP A 55 -15.98 -11.90 0.20
CA TRP A 55 -16.43 -11.30 1.47
C TRP A 55 -15.68 -11.76 2.75
N THR A 56 -14.44 -12.24 2.60
CA THR A 56 -13.58 -12.72 3.70
C THR A 56 -12.47 -11.73 4.06
N HIS A 57 -12.55 -10.49 3.59
CA HIS A 57 -11.61 -9.44 3.94
C HIS A 57 -11.92 -8.84 5.33
N ASN A 58 -10.88 -8.31 5.97
CA ASN A 58 -10.98 -7.55 7.20
C ASN A 58 -11.33 -6.07 6.91
N ARG A 59 -11.40 -5.28 7.98
CA ARG A 59 -11.72 -3.85 7.96
C ARG A 59 -10.74 -2.95 7.20
N ALA A 60 -9.53 -3.44 6.90
CA ALA A 60 -8.58 -2.79 6.00
C ALA A 60 -8.65 -3.33 4.56
N TRP A 61 -9.78 -3.93 4.17
CA TRP A 61 -10.04 -4.48 2.83
C TRP A 61 -8.96 -5.46 2.34
N SER A 62 -8.32 -6.11 3.31
CA SER A 62 -7.22 -7.08 3.12
C SER A 62 -7.61 -8.41 3.77
N TYR A 63 -6.94 -9.49 3.42
CA TYR A 63 -7.21 -10.80 4.00
C TYR A 63 -6.36 -11.04 5.24
N SER A 64 -6.95 -11.62 6.29
CA SER A 64 -6.23 -11.86 7.54
C SER A 64 -5.26 -13.04 7.49
N THR A 65 -5.44 -13.95 6.52
CA THR A 65 -4.55 -15.09 6.28
C THR A 65 -4.03 -15.09 4.85
N ARG A 66 -2.86 -15.72 4.66
CA ARG A 66 -2.27 -15.91 3.34
C ARG A 66 -3.19 -16.77 2.47
N GLU A 67 -3.76 -17.81 3.05
CA GLU A 67 -4.59 -18.80 2.37
C GLU A 67 -5.84 -18.12 1.80
N ALA A 68 -6.54 -17.30 2.59
CA ALA A 68 -7.72 -16.57 2.14
C ALA A 68 -7.40 -15.58 1.00
N ALA A 69 -6.22 -14.94 1.02
CA ALA A 69 -5.79 -14.09 -0.09
C ALA A 69 -5.56 -14.92 -1.37
N LEU A 70 -4.88 -16.06 -1.26
CA LEU A 70 -4.54 -16.92 -2.40
C LEU A 70 -5.77 -17.57 -3.04
N GLU A 71 -6.82 -17.85 -2.27
CA GLU A 71 -8.10 -18.38 -2.76
C GLU A 71 -8.82 -17.44 -3.73
N THR A 72 -8.44 -16.16 -3.79
CA THR A 72 -9.03 -15.20 -4.72
C THR A 72 -8.38 -15.18 -6.10
N ILE A 73 -7.31 -15.95 -6.30
CA ILE A 73 -6.64 -16.06 -7.59
C ILE A 73 -7.48 -16.98 -8.51
N PRO A 74 -7.87 -16.54 -9.72
CA PRO A 74 -8.51 -17.40 -10.70
C PRO A 74 -7.62 -18.58 -11.08
N ALA A 75 -8.21 -19.77 -11.23
CA ALA A 75 -7.46 -21.02 -11.45
C ALA A 75 -6.44 -20.95 -12.60
N ASP A 76 -6.77 -20.24 -13.67
CA ASP A 76 -5.94 -20.15 -14.88
C ASP A 76 -4.93 -18.99 -14.87
N ASP A 77 -4.97 -18.13 -13.85
CA ASP A 77 -4.16 -16.89 -13.79
C ASP A 77 -3.11 -16.91 -12.68
N GLY A 78 -2.83 -18.09 -12.12
CA GLY A 78 -1.89 -18.31 -11.02
C GLY A 78 -0.65 -17.43 -11.10
N ASP A 79 0.13 -17.52 -12.19
CA ASP A 79 1.47 -16.91 -12.29
C ASP A 79 1.46 -15.38 -12.46
N LYS A 80 0.30 -14.77 -12.72
CA LYS A 80 0.18 -13.31 -12.90
C LYS A 80 0.17 -12.55 -11.57
N TYR A 81 -0.22 -13.22 -10.49
CA TYR A 81 -0.43 -12.59 -9.19
C TYR A 81 0.73 -12.86 -8.23
N ASN A 82 1.11 -11.80 -7.51
CA ASN A 82 1.99 -11.88 -6.36
C ASN A 82 1.18 -11.74 -5.08
N LEU A 83 1.63 -12.42 -4.02
CA LEU A 83 1.10 -12.24 -2.68
C LEU A 83 1.88 -11.15 -1.97
N PHE A 84 1.17 -10.13 -1.49
CA PHE A 84 1.71 -9.03 -0.72
C PHE A 84 1.20 -9.03 0.71
N ALA A 85 1.99 -8.46 1.60
CA ALA A 85 1.66 -8.16 2.97
C ALA A 85 1.85 -6.66 3.22
N TYR A 86 0.92 -6.05 3.95
CA TYR A 86 0.90 -4.60 4.16
C TYR A 86 0.93 -4.22 5.64
N TRP A 87 1.66 -3.14 5.95
CA TRP A 87 1.62 -2.53 7.27
C TRP A 87 1.53 -1.02 7.18
N ALA A 88 0.59 -0.41 7.89
CA ALA A 88 0.47 1.04 7.93
C ALA A 88 1.19 1.64 9.13
N ALA A 89 1.84 2.78 8.90
CA ALA A 89 2.11 3.74 9.97
C ALA A 89 0.80 4.48 10.28
N LEU A 90 0.25 4.28 11.48
CA LEU A 90 -0.98 4.95 11.91
C LEU A 90 -0.69 6.39 12.35
N ARG A 91 -0.18 7.18 11.41
CA ARG A 91 0.18 8.58 11.59
C ARG A 91 0.02 9.30 10.27
N THR A 92 -0.64 10.45 10.31
CA THR A 92 -0.91 11.28 9.13
C THR A 92 -0.59 12.76 9.40
N PHE A 93 -0.53 13.56 8.36
CA PHE A 93 -0.33 15.00 8.44
C PHE A 93 -1.56 15.72 7.91
N ILE A 94 -2.25 16.47 8.75
CA ILE A 94 -3.50 17.18 8.43
C ILE A 94 -3.44 18.56 9.12
N ASP A 95 -3.91 19.60 8.43
CA ASP A 95 -3.97 20.98 8.95
C ASP A 95 -2.63 21.49 9.52
N GLY A 96 -1.52 21.17 8.83
CA GLY A 96 -0.19 21.63 9.24
C GLY A 96 0.39 20.89 10.45
N ALA A 97 -0.25 19.81 10.92
CA ALA A 97 0.19 19.07 12.10
C ALA A 97 0.18 17.54 11.90
N TRP A 98 1.13 16.88 12.54
CA TRP A 98 1.14 15.41 12.65
C TRP A 98 0.06 14.95 13.63
N ARG A 99 -0.67 13.89 13.24
CA ARG A 99 -1.71 13.24 14.04
C ARG A 99 -1.41 11.75 14.12
N ASP A 100 -1.36 11.22 15.34
CA ASP A 100 -1.39 9.77 15.57
C ASP A 100 -2.83 9.29 15.44
N LEU A 101 -3.00 8.15 14.78
CA LEU A 101 -4.29 7.53 14.52
C LEU A 101 -4.37 6.17 15.21
N ARG A 102 -5.59 5.72 15.42
CA ARG A 102 -5.96 4.36 15.79
C ARG A 102 -6.51 3.67 14.55
N ALA A 103 -6.50 2.33 14.56
CA ALA A 103 -7.16 1.56 13.51
C ALA A 103 -8.66 1.94 13.41
N ASP A 104 -9.29 2.28 14.54
CA ASP A 104 -10.68 2.75 14.62
C ASP A 104 -10.93 4.12 13.99
N ASP A 105 -9.88 4.94 13.84
CA ASP A 105 -10.00 6.19 13.10
C ASP A 105 -9.99 5.95 11.59
N LEU A 106 -9.35 4.86 11.14
CA LEU A 106 -9.12 4.55 9.72
C LEU A 106 -10.15 3.61 9.10
N PHE A 107 -10.52 2.57 9.83
CA PHE A 107 -11.22 1.43 9.28
C PHE A 107 -12.55 1.27 9.99
N GLY A 108 -13.65 1.13 9.24
CA GLY A 108 -14.98 0.89 9.80
C GLY A 108 -15.01 -0.35 10.70
N ALA A 109 -15.81 -0.32 11.75
CA ALA A 109 -15.94 -1.42 12.71
C ALA A 109 -16.91 -2.54 12.24
N ASP A 110 -17.55 -2.35 11.08
CA ASP A 110 -18.58 -3.27 10.56
C ASP A 110 -18.00 -4.51 9.86
N LEU A 111 -16.67 -4.56 9.67
CA LEU A 111 -15.95 -5.66 9.06
C LEU A 111 -15.07 -6.37 10.10
N PRO A 112 -14.64 -7.63 9.84
CA PRO A 112 -13.73 -8.36 10.73
C PRO A 112 -12.49 -7.54 11.08
N ASP A 113 -11.99 -7.69 12.32
CA ASP A 113 -10.86 -6.89 12.81
C ASP A 113 -9.54 -7.20 12.09
N LEU A 114 -8.55 -6.32 12.28
CA LEU A 114 -7.21 -6.51 11.73
C LEU A 114 -6.58 -7.81 12.24
N PRO A 115 -5.64 -8.40 11.49
CA PRO A 115 -5.02 -9.67 11.89
C PRO A 115 -4.20 -9.48 13.16
N ALA A 116 -4.30 -10.44 14.09
CA ALA A 116 -3.52 -10.40 15.32
C ALA A 116 -2.02 -10.59 15.04
N GLY A 117 -1.19 -9.82 15.73
CA GLY A 117 0.27 -9.99 15.73
C GLY A 117 1.02 -9.13 14.70
N PRO A 118 2.33 -9.37 14.53
CA PRO A 118 3.21 -8.49 13.76
C PRO A 118 3.17 -8.73 12.24
N GLY A 119 2.39 -9.68 11.74
CA GLY A 119 2.41 -10.13 10.35
C GLY A 119 3.52 -11.15 10.04
N PRO A 120 3.77 -11.47 8.75
CA PRO A 120 4.76 -12.47 8.35
C PRO A 120 6.18 -12.01 8.67
N THR A 121 7.00 -12.94 9.17
CA THR A 121 8.44 -12.71 9.46
C THR A 121 9.36 -13.09 8.31
N HIS A 122 8.86 -13.88 7.34
CA HIS A 122 9.60 -14.35 6.18
C HIS A 122 8.98 -13.72 4.93
N CYS A 123 9.42 -12.50 4.61
CA CYS A 123 8.95 -11.73 3.46
C CYS A 123 10.07 -10.87 2.88
N ASP A 124 9.95 -10.51 1.62
CA ASP A 124 10.84 -9.58 0.93
C ASP A 124 10.25 -8.18 1.01
N VAL A 125 10.84 -7.29 1.83
CA VAL A 125 10.36 -5.92 1.98
C VAL A 125 10.76 -5.11 0.76
N LEU A 126 9.78 -4.68 -0.02
CA LEU A 126 9.99 -3.97 -1.28
C LEU A 126 10.15 -2.46 -1.09
N GLY A 127 9.63 -1.91 0.01
CA GLY A 127 9.66 -0.49 0.32
C GLY A 127 8.36 -0.01 0.97
N PHE A 128 8.09 1.28 0.83
CA PHE A 128 6.91 1.96 1.33
C PHE A 128 6.18 2.66 0.20
N ASP A 129 4.86 2.49 0.18
CA ASP A 129 3.95 3.30 -0.61
C ASP A 129 3.43 4.46 0.25
N VAL A 130 3.00 5.53 -0.40
CA VAL A 130 2.26 6.63 0.22
C VAL A 130 0.89 6.61 -0.41
N VAL A 131 -0.13 6.34 0.40
CA VAL A 131 -1.48 6.09 -0.09
C VAL A 131 -2.48 7.06 0.46
N CYS A 132 -3.36 7.54 -0.41
CA CYS A 132 -4.55 8.23 0.01
C CYS A 132 -5.52 7.23 0.64
N TRP A 133 -6.13 7.64 1.73
CA TRP A 133 -7.19 6.91 2.38
C TRP A 133 -8.44 7.79 2.40
N ASP A 134 -9.54 7.23 1.89
CA ASP A 134 -10.86 7.85 1.98
C ASP A 134 -11.59 7.27 3.20
N MET A 135 -12.16 8.15 4.03
CA MET A 135 -12.72 7.83 5.34
C MET A 135 -13.76 6.70 5.24
N GLY A 136 -13.41 5.50 5.72
CA GLY A 136 -14.28 4.32 5.71
C GLY A 136 -14.26 3.48 4.43
N GLN A 137 -13.42 3.83 3.45
CA GLN A 137 -13.17 3.02 2.26
C GLN A 137 -11.77 2.38 2.27
N ASP A 138 -11.45 1.72 1.17
CA ASP A 138 -10.15 1.12 0.89
C ASP A 138 -9.05 2.17 0.69
N LEU A 139 -7.81 1.73 0.51
CA LEU A 139 -6.66 2.58 0.16
C LEU A 139 -6.72 2.89 -1.34
N THR A 140 -7.25 4.07 -1.67
CA THR A 140 -7.81 4.38 -2.98
C THR A 140 -6.77 4.78 -4.03
N HIS A 141 -5.77 5.57 -3.66
CA HIS A 141 -4.77 6.13 -4.58
C HIS A 141 -3.35 5.99 -4.05
N SER A 142 -2.40 5.73 -4.95
CA SER A 142 -0.95 5.71 -4.67
C SER A 142 -0.26 6.76 -5.55
N PRO A 143 -0.17 8.03 -5.12
CA PRO A 143 0.27 9.14 -5.97
C PRO A 143 1.64 8.94 -6.62
N LEU A 144 2.55 8.20 -5.98
CA LEU A 144 3.83 7.82 -6.56
C LEU A 144 3.65 7.20 -7.95
N SER A 145 2.66 6.32 -8.11
CA SER A 145 2.43 5.61 -9.34
C SER A 145 1.31 6.22 -10.20
N CYS A 146 0.13 6.49 -9.62
CA CYS A 146 -1.04 6.92 -10.39
C CYS A 146 -1.04 8.40 -10.77
N ASN A 147 -0.31 9.24 -10.02
CA ASN A 147 -0.20 10.67 -10.29
C ASN A 147 1.19 11.06 -10.81
N LEU A 148 1.99 10.05 -11.20
CA LEU A 148 3.33 10.19 -11.77
C LEU A 148 4.35 10.87 -10.84
N LEU A 149 4.09 10.95 -9.53
CA LEU A 149 5.01 11.61 -8.60
C LEU A 149 6.36 10.88 -8.47
N ALA A 150 6.44 9.61 -8.87
CA ALA A 150 7.71 8.90 -9.05
C ALA A 150 8.67 9.54 -10.06
N ARG A 151 8.20 10.49 -10.89
CA ARG A 151 9.05 11.27 -11.81
C ARG A 151 9.73 12.45 -11.10
N GLU A 152 9.22 12.85 -9.95
CA GLU A 152 9.70 13.99 -9.16
C GLU A 152 10.37 13.52 -7.86
N VAL A 153 9.95 12.36 -7.36
CA VAL A 153 10.44 11.71 -6.15
C VAL A 153 11.27 10.49 -6.53
N ARG A 154 12.43 10.33 -5.88
CA ARG A 154 13.24 9.12 -6.06
C ARG A 154 12.48 7.91 -5.50
N VAL A 155 12.17 6.97 -6.38
CA VAL A 155 11.60 5.66 -6.04
C VAL A 155 12.56 4.53 -6.45
N ASN A 156 12.32 3.34 -5.94
CA ASN A 156 13.01 2.13 -6.34
C ASN A 156 12.32 1.44 -7.53
N ARG A 157 12.85 0.29 -7.94
CA ARG A 157 12.35 -0.47 -9.11
C ARG A 157 10.89 -0.93 -8.99
N TYR A 158 10.28 -0.84 -7.81
CA TYR A 158 8.90 -1.22 -7.51
C TYR A 158 7.93 -0.03 -7.46
N CYS A 159 8.40 1.18 -7.78
CA CYS A 159 7.69 2.45 -7.61
C CYS A 159 7.36 2.76 -6.13
N LEU A 160 8.25 2.39 -5.22
CA LEU A 160 8.14 2.60 -3.78
C LEU A 160 9.33 3.42 -3.27
N VAL A 161 9.22 4.04 -2.10
CA VAL A 161 10.38 4.62 -1.41
C VAL A 161 10.99 3.61 -0.44
N ASP A 162 12.30 3.71 -0.20
CA ASP A 162 13.04 2.63 0.47
C ASP A 162 12.79 2.58 1.99
N ASP A 163 12.46 3.71 2.63
CA ASP A 163 12.31 3.77 4.08
C ASP A 163 11.11 4.59 4.57
N LEU A 164 10.72 4.31 5.81
CA LEU A 164 9.56 4.92 6.47
C LEU A 164 9.73 6.42 6.71
N ALA A 165 10.96 6.89 6.96
CA ALA A 165 11.17 8.31 7.23
C ALA A 165 10.91 9.14 5.97
N GLU A 166 11.35 8.65 4.81
CA GLU A 166 11.05 9.26 3.52
C GLU A 166 9.56 9.16 3.18
N ALA A 167 8.93 8.00 3.42
CA ALA A 167 7.48 7.85 3.21
C ALA A 167 6.67 8.85 4.05
N LEU A 168 7.04 9.08 5.31
CA LEU A 168 6.39 10.09 6.16
C LEU A 168 6.68 11.51 5.69
N ARG A 169 7.88 11.81 5.19
CA ARG A 169 8.16 13.12 4.57
C ARG A 169 7.20 13.39 3.41
N LEU A 170 6.94 12.37 2.59
CA LEU A 170 6.04 12.44 1.45
C LEU A 170 4.57 12.52 1.86
N VAL A 171 4.13 11.82 2.92
CA VAL A 171 2.78 12.01 3.50
C VAL A 171 2.53 13.49 3.80
N ALA A 172 3.47 14.18 4.46
CA ALA A 172 3.32 15.59 4.76
C ALA A 172 3.38 16.49 3.51
N ALA A 173 4.23 16.17 2.54
CA ALA A 173 4.32 16.92 1.29
C ALA A 173 3.03 16.80 0.46
N PHE A 174 2.55 15.58 0.23
CA PHE A 174 1.38 15.32 -0.63
C PHE A 174 0.08 15.88 -0.04
N THR A 175 -0.07 15.90 1.29
CA THR A 175 -1.21 16.61 1.90
C THR A 175 -1.19 18.10 1.58
N ASN A 176 -0.03 18.76 1.57
CA ASN A 176 0.05 20.21 1.32
C ASN A 176 -0.05 20.57 -0.17
N GLU A 177 0.42 19.67 -1.04
CA GLU A 177 0.44 19.86 -2.50
C GLU A 177 -0.91 19.51 -3.16
N ASN A 178 -1.87 18.94 -2.41
CA ASN A 178 -3.19 18.53 -2.89
C ASN A 178 -3.12 17.64 -4.13
N CYS A 179 -2.19 16.68 -4.16
CA CYS A 179 -2.07 15.74 -5.28
C CYS A 179 -3.38 14.95 -5.51
N GLU A 180 -4.06 14.61 -4.41
CA GLU A 180 -5.43 14.10 -4.27
C GLU A 180 -6.00 14.64 -2.94
N PRO A 181 -7.33 14.72 -2.76
CA PRO A 181 -7.94 15.02 -1.46
C PRO A 181 -7.52 13.97 -0.43
N GLY A 182 -6.69 14.38 0.54
CA GLY A 182 -6.16 13.51 1.59
C GLY A 182 -7.21 13.09 2.63
N PRO A 183 -6.81 12.32 3.66
CA PRO A 183 -5.43 12.19 4.16
C PRO A 183 -4.61 11.01 3.61
N TYR A 184 -3.29 11.07 3.82
CA TYR A 184 -2.34 10.04 3.37
C TYR A 184 -1.73 9.23 4.52
N LEU A 185 -1.36 7.98 4.22
CA LEU A 185 -0.65 7.06 5.10
C LEU A 185 0.60 6.51 4.42
N ALA A 186 1.64 6.25 5.20
CA ALA A 186 2.78 5.45 4.75
C ALA A 186 2.48 3.97 4.99
N VAL A 187 2.57 3.16 3.95
CA VAL A 187 2.29 1.71 4.00
C VAL A 187 3.48 0.91 3.51
N ARG A 188 4.05 0.08 4.39
CA ARG A 188 5.08 -0.88 4.02
C ARG A 188 4.49 -1.95 3.11
N VAL A 189 5.19 -2.23 2.03
CA VAL A 189 4.87 -3.30 1.08
C VAL A 189 5.94 -4.38 1.18
N ALA A 190 5.52 -5.61 1.44
CA ALA A 190 6.38 -6.78 1.33
C ALA A 190 5.76 -7.83 0.42
N ARG A 191 6.60 -8.57 -0.29
CA ARG A 191 6.21 -9.75 -1.07
C ARG A 191 6.40 -10.99 -0.21
N VAL A 192 5.41 -11.89 -0.23
CA VAL A 192 5.42 -13.14 0.52
C VAL A 192 5.48 -14.29 -0.47
N ALA A 193 6.26 -15.33 -0.13
CA ALA A 193 6.33 -16.54 -0.95
C ALA A 193 4.96 -17.21 -1.04
N ARG A 194 4.65 -17.74 -2.22
CA ARG A 194 3.40 -18.46 -2.48
C ARG A 194 3.51 -19.97 -2.25
N GLY A 195 4.70 -20.50 -1.99
CA GLY A 195 5.00 -21.92 -1.71
C GLY A 195 4.96 -22.30 -0.23
#